data_AF-A0A351KE72-F1
#
_entry.id   AF-A0A351KE72-F1
#
_cell.length_a   1.000
_cell.length_b   1.000
_cell.length_c   1.000
_cell.angle_alpha   90.00
_cell.angle_beta   90.00
_cell.angle_gamma   90.00
#
_symmetry.space_group_name_H-M   'P 1'
#
loop_
_entity.id
_entity.type
_entity.pdbx_description
1 polymer ?
#
loop_
_entity_poly.entity_id
_entity_poly.type
_entity_poly.pdbx_seq_one_letter_code
_entity_poly.pdbx_strand_id
1 'polypeptide(L)'
;MKNEELAQKIIDLSGGKENIDKAIHCITRLRFNLKDESKADSKAIEELDGVLGTRYQNGQFQVIIGNNVKYVYAEVAKILGLENDDIEQDKEEKIVKKEKKDKQNVLNKILDVIASSFQPILPAIIGAGMMKGILAILMVSGLVSSNSGTYQILNIVADSAFYFLPFLLAVSVSRKFDVNEYLGIVLAGALMYPTIIDVAKGGAAKPIYFLSIPIHVVNYSASVFPIILGIIIMAYIYKAIDRLIPKPLKLVLTPTITLLITIPLVLAFVAPIGDFLGKYLAIGVNWLFENAGLLAGLLLGLFNPFIIMTGMHYSLFPIIIQNFG
;
A
#
# COMPACT_ATOMS: atom_id res chain seq x y z
N MET A 1 33.07 3.01 -11.21
CA MET A 1 33.22 2.88 -9.74
C MET A 1 32.09 2.01 -9.17
N LYS A 2 32.23 1.35 -8.00
CA LYS A 2 31.09 0.68 -7.33
C LYS A 2 30.19 1.72 -6.64
N ASN A 3 28.89 1.46 -6.53
CA ASN A 3 27.92 2.42 -5.97
C ASN A 3 28.20 2.79 -4.51
N GLU A 4 28.64 1.84 -3.69
CA GLU A 4 29.00 2.07 -2.28
C GLU A 4 30.19 3.04 -2.16
N GLU A 5 31.24 2.84 -2.97
CA GLU A 5 32.43 3.69 -2.97
C GLU A 5 32.10 5.09 -3.48
N LEU A 6 31.25 5.19 -4.52
CA LEU A 6 30.79 6.47 -5.05
C LEU A 6 29.95 7.23 -4.00
N ALA A 7 29.05 6.54 -3.31
CA ALA A 7 28.24 7.12 -2.23
C ALA A 7 29.10 7.67 -1.10
N GLN A 8 30.09 6.90 -0.64
CA GLN A 8 31.00 7.32 0.42
C GLN A 8 31.78 8.58 0.02
N LYS A 9 32.39 8.59 -1.17
CA LYS A 9 33.15 9.75 -1.67
C LYS A 9 32.27 11.00 -1.82
N ILE A 10 31.03 10.85 -2.30
CA ILE A 10 30.09 11.97 -2.40
C ILE A 10 29.79 12.55 -1.02
N ILE A 11 29.59 11.71 0.01
CA ILE A 11 29.32 12.17 1.37
C ILE A 11 30.53 12.90 1.95
N ASP A 12 31.72 12.32 1.80
CA ASP A 12 32.96 12.90 2.33
C ASP A 12 33.25 14.27 1.69
N LEU A 13 33.14 14.35 0.37
CA LEU A 13 33.33 15.60 -0.39
C LEU A 13 32.19 16.61 -0.21
N SER A 14 31.04 16.20 0.34
CA SER A 14 29.94 17.11 0.69
C SER A 14 30.12 17.73 2.09
N GLY A 15 31.29 17.58 2.72
CA GLY A 15 31.57 18.04 4.08
C GLY A 15 31.29 17.01 5.18
N GLY A 16 31.10 15.74 4.79
CA GLY A 16 30.84 14.62 5.69
C GLY A 16 29.37 14.47 6.11
N LYS A 17 29.07 13.37 6.80
CA LYS A 17 27.73 13.01 7.29
C LYS A 17 27.08 14.12 8.12
N GLU A 18 27.88 14.78 8.96
CA GLU A 18 27.41 15.86 9.85
C GLU A 18 26.89 17.10 9.09
N ASN A 19 27.37 17.32 7.86
CA ASN A 19 27.00 18.46 7.04
C ASN A 19 25.71 18.22 6.22
N ILE A 20 25.25 16.97 6.13
CA ILE A 20 24.05 16.62 5.34
C ILE A 20 22.85 16.55 6.28
N ASP A 21 21.89 17.45 6.08
CA ASP A 21 20.64 17.50 6.84
C ASP A 21 19.59 16.55 6.25
N LYS A 22 19.46 16.56 4.91
CA LYS A 22 18.52 15.69 4.20
C LYS A 22 19.09 15.27 2.85
N ALA A 23 18.85 14.01 2.48
CA ALA A 23 19.15 13.49 1.15
C ALA A 23 17.88 12.97 0.48
N ILE A 24 17.64 13.38 -0.76
CA ILE A 24 16.56 12.87 -1.62
C ILE A 24 17.12 12.60 -3.01
N HIS A 25 16.38 11.90 -3.86
CA HIS A 25 16.76 11.75 -5.26
C HIS A 25 15.58 11.94 -6.20
N CYS A 26 15.88 12.35 -7.44
CA CYS A 26 14.96 12.24 -8.56
C CYS A 26 15.43 11.15 -9.53
N ILE A 27 15.03 11.22 -10.80
CA ILE A 27 15.34 10.20 -11.82
C ILE A 27 16.83 10.22 -12.20
N THR A 28 17.49 11.38 -12.14
CA THR A 28 18.88 11.54 -12.58
C THR A 28 19.79 12.26 -11.59
N ARG A 29 19.25 12.78 -10.48
CA ARG A 29 20.01 13.63 -9.55
C ARG A 29 19.80 13.20 -8.12
N LEU A 30 20.91 13.15 -7.40
CA LEU A 30 20.96 13.06 -5.96
C LEU A 30 20.97 14.49 -5.41
N ARG A 31 20.13 14.79 -4.42
CA ARG A 31 20.00 16.14 -3.86
C ARG A 31 20.22 16.14 -2.37
N PHE A 32 21.05 17.05 -1.92
CA PHE A 32 21.37 17.26 -0.51
C PHE A 32 20.90 18.64 -0.06
N ASN A 33 20.27 18.66 1.10
CA ASN A 33 20.19 19.86 1.92
C ASN A 33 21.43 19.85 2.81
N LEU A 34 22.35 20.78 2.59
CA LEU A 34 23.58 20.92 3.37
C LEU A 34 23.40 21.97 4.45
N LYS A 35 23.99 21.75 5.62
CA LYS A 35 24.04 22.75 6.71
C LYS A 35 24.97 23.91 6.35
N ASP A 36 26.08 23.60 5.68
CA ASP A 36 27.06 24.55 5.20
C ASP A 36 27.48 24.19 3.77
N GLU A 37 27.04 25.00 2.80
CA GLU A 37 27.32 24.80 1.37
C GLU A 37 28.81 24.99 1.04
N SER A 38 29.56 25.75 1.85
CA SER A 38 30.98 26.03 1.58
C SER A 38 31.89 24.81 1.78
N LYS A 39 31.40 23.79 2.49
CA LYS A 39 32.13 22.54 2.76
C LYS A 39 32.02 21.50 1.65
N ALA A 40 31.14 21.72 0.67
CA ALA A 40 30.96 20.79 -0.43
C ALA A 40 31.88 21.12 -1.60
N ASP A 41 32.84 20.24 -1.87
CA ASP A 41 33.77 20.36 -2.99
C ASP A 41 33.13 19.88 -4.28
N SER A 42 32.41 20.80 -4.92
CA SER A 42 31.68 20.55 -6.16
C SER A 42 32.61 20.10 -7.30
N LYS A 43 33.84 20.62 -7.36
CA LYS A 43 34.79 20.29 -8.43
C LYS A 43 35.31 18.87 -8.27
N ALA A 44 35.71 18.49 -7.05
CA ALA A 44 36.16 17.13 -6.78
C ALA A 44 35.05 16.09 -7.01
N ILE A 45 33.78 16.44 -6.74
CA ILE A 45 32.64 15.55 -6.98
C ILE A 45 32.39 15.35 -8.49
N GLU A 46 32.61 16.38 -9.32
CA GLU A 46 32.48 16.26 -10.78
C GLU A 46 33.53 15.36 -11.43
N GLU A 47 34.68 15.18 -10.79
CA GLU A 47 35.76 14.30 -11.25
C GLU A 47 35.51 12.81 -10.93
N LEU A 48 34.48 12.49 -10.14
CA LEU A 48 34.16 11.10 -9.78
C LEU A 48 33.55 10.33 -10.96
N ASP A 49 34.09 9.15 -11.24
CA ASP A 49 33.55 8.22 -12.24
C ASP A 49 32.11 7.79 -11.90
N GLY A 50 31.15 8.26 -12.70
CA GLY A 50 29.71 8.07 -12.49
C GLY A 50 28.95 9.37 -12.17
N VAL A 51 29.64 10.50 -12.02
CA VAL A 51 29.03 11.84 -11.88
C VAL A 51 29.12 12.57 -13.23
N LEU A 52 27.99 13.14 -13.66
CA LEU A 52 27.83 13.90 -14.90
C LEU A 52 27.89 15.41 -14.68
N GLY A 53 27.91 15.87 -13.43
CA GLY A 53 27.98 17.27 -13.06
C GLY A 53 27.41 17.54 -11.66
N THR A 54 27.68 18.73 -11.13
CA THR A 54 27.06 19.24 -9.90
C THR A 54 26.39 20.58 -10.14
N ARG A 55 25.33 20.88 -9.38
CA ARG A 55 24.66 22.19 -9.43
C ARG A 55 24.07 22.56 -8.08
N TYR A 56 24.12 23.84 -7.75
CA TYR A 56 23.29 24.42 -6.71
C TYR A 56 22.02 25.01 -7.32
N GLN A 57 20.87 24.54 -6.89
CA GLN A 57 19.58 25.06 -7.35
C GLN A 57 18.50 24.88 -6.28
N ASN A 58 17.73 25.95 -6.03
CA ASN A 58 16.64 25.98 -5.04
C ASN A 58 17.08 25.62 -3.61
N GLY A 59 18.27 26.10 -3.19
CA GLY A 59 18.80 25.82 -1.84
C GLY A 59 19.19 24.35 -1.62
N GLN A 60 19.41 23.59 -2.70
CA GLN A 60 19.88 22.20 -2.64
C GLN A 60 21.15 22.03 -3.47
N PHE A 61 22.10 21.28 -2.92
CA PHE A 61 23.25 20.79 -3.66
C PHE A 61 22.85 19.54 -4.45
N GLN A 62 22.98 19.56 -5.77
CA GLN A 62 22.56 18.49 -6.66
C GLN A 62 23.75 17.84 -7.35
N VAL A 63 23.89 16.53 -7.20
CA VAL A 63 24.85 15.70 -7.92
C VAL A 63 24.12 14.94 -9.03
N ILE A 64 24.50 15.18 -10.27
CA ILE A 64 23.89 14.56 -11.46
C ILE A 64 24.59 13.22 -11.70
N ILE A 65 23.89 12.11 -11.50
CA ILE A 65 24.45 10.74 -11.64
C ILE A 65 23.86 10.06 -12.89
N GLY A 66 22.67 10.49 -13.32
CA GLY A 66 21.92 9.84 -14.40
C GLY A 66 21.16 8.61 -13.91
N ASN A 67 20.97 7.62 -14.79
CA ASN A 67 20.06 6.49 -14.56
C ASN A 67 20.43 5.59 -13.36
N ASN A 68 21.66 5.71 -12.83
CA ASN A 68 22.12 4.92 -11.70
C ASN A 68 21.84 5.55 -10.33
N VAL A 69 21.22 6.74 -10.30
CA VAL A 69 21.02 7.52 -9.06
C VAL A 69 20.28 6.75 -7.97
N LYS A 70 19.31 5.88 -8.31
CA LYS A 70 18.56 5.08 -7.33
C LYS A 70 19.48 4.18 -6.52
N TYR A 71 20.48 3.57 -7.17
CA TYR A 71 21.40 2.65 -6.50
C TYR A 71 22.42 3.40 -5.65
N VAL A 72 22.90 4.57 -6.10
CA VAL A 72 23.83 5.40 -5.32
C VAL A 72 23.11 6.01 -4.11
N TYR A 73 21.86 6.47 -4.28
CA TYR A 73 21.04 6.97 -3.17
C TYR A 73 20.83 5.91 -2.09
N ALA A 74 20.55 4.66 -2.48
CA ALA A 74 20.37 3.57 -1.52
C ALA A 74 21.60 3.38 -0.62
N GLU A 75 22.81 3.50 -1.16
CA GLU A 75 24.04 3.42 -0.36
C GLU A 75 24.26 4.70 0.48
N VAL A 76 23.94 5.88 -0.06
CA VAL A 76 24.01 7.15 0.69
C VAL A 76 23.06 7.13 1.89
N ALA A 77 21.83 6.64 1.72
CA ALA A 77 20.83 6.54 2.78
C ALA A 77 21.30 5.65 3.93
N LYS A 78 21.90 4.49 3.61
CA LYS A 78 22.52 3.58 4.59
C LYS A 78 23.64 4.27 5.38
N ILE A 79 24.57 4.94 4.69
CA ILE A 79 25.73 5.60 5.34
C ILE A 79 25.26 6.75 6.26
N LEU A 80 24.30 7.56 5.80
CA LEU A 80 23.75 8.66 6.58
C LEU A 80 22.86 8.20 7.73
N GLY A 81 22.51 6.91 7.83
CA GLY A 81 21.57 6.43 8.83
C GLY A 81 20.19 7.07 8.68
N LEU A 82 19.83 7.45 7.45
CA LEU A 82 18.51 7.94 7.08
C LEU A 82 17.52 6.79 6.86
N GLU A 83 17.84 5.59 7.36
CA GLU A 83 16.92 4.47 7.53
C GLU A 83 15.88 4.84 8.59
N ASN A 84 14.97 5.75 8.22
CA ASN A 84 13.63 5.99 8.73
C ASN A 84 13.02 7.18 7.98
N ASP A 85 12.52 6.90 6.76
CA ASP A 85 11.20 7.39 6.33
C ASP A 85 10.74 6.83 4.98
N ASP A 86 11.60 6.20 4.16
CA ASP A 86 11.12 5.62 2.88
C ASP A 86 11.76 4.29 2.43
N ILE A 87 12.85 3.81 3.06
CA ILE A 87 13.44 2.50 2.73
C ILE A 87 14.11 1.94 3.99
N GLU A 88 13.38 1.21 4.83
CA GLU A 88 13.82 -0.02 5.52
C GLU A 88 12.78 -0.52 6.55
N GLN A 89 12.01 -1.52 6.12
CA GLN A 89 11.47 -2.57 7.00
C GLN A 89 12.08 -3.92 6.58
N ASP A 90 13.37 -3.91 6.23
CA ASP A 90 14.00 -5.03 5.54
C ASP A 90 15.43 -5.24 6.03
N LYS A 91 15.63 -5.30 7.36
CA LYS A 91 16.93 -5.65 7.95
C LYS A 91 16.94 -6.25 9.37
N GLU A 92 15.86 -6.88 9.81
CA GLU A 92 15.93 -7.86 10.91
C GLU A 92 15.25 -9.16 10.47
N GLU A 93 15.98 -9.97 9.68
CA GLU A 93 15.95 -11.44 9.65
C GLU A 93 16.77 -11.98 8.46
N LYS A 94 18.08 -11.75 8.48
CA LYS A 94 19.05 -12.57 7.73
C LYS A 94 20.12 -13.11 8.66
N ILE A 95 19.71 -13.74 9.74
CA ILE A 95 20.50 -14.82 10.34
C ILE A 95 19.99 -16.11 9.70
N VAL A 96 20.83 -16.63 8.81
CA VAL A 96 20.65 -17.91 8.12
C VAL A 96 20.52 -19.02 9.16
N LYS A 97 19.28 -19.41 9.47
CA LYS A 97 18.96 -20.82 9.68
C LYS A 97 18.39 -21.34 8.38
N LYS A 98 19.16 -22.24 7.74
CA LYS A 98 18.64 -23.24 6.82
C LYS A 98 17.55 -24.01 7.55
N GLU A 99 16.31 -23.56 7.44
CA GLU A 99 15.16 -24.37 7.78
C GLU A 99 14.43 -24.78 6.50
N LYS A 100 13.92 -25.99 6.58
CA LYS A 100 13.62 -26.88 5.48
C LYS A 100 12.58 -26.26 4.55
N LYS A 101 12.63 -26.67 3.28
CA LYS A 101 11.47 -26.68 2.39
C LYS A 101 10.36 -27.53 3.04
N ASP A 102 9.66 -26.97 4.01
CA ASP A 102 8.40 -27.51 4.45
C ASP A 102 7.33 -27.06 3.45
N LYS A 103 6.50 -28.02 3.08
CA LYS A 103 5.28 -27.85 2.29
C LYS A 103 4.26 -27.05 3.11
N GLN A 104 4.62 -25.88 3.63
CA GLN A 104 3.67 -25.02 4.33
C GLN A 104 2.67 -24.49 3.31
N ASN A 105 1.41 -24.83 3.59
CA ASN A 105 0.24 -24.76 2.74
C ASN A 105 0.08 -23.40 2.05
N VAL A 106 -0.39 -23.41 0.81
CA VAL A 106 -0.83 -22.23 0.05
C VAL A 106 -1.72 -21.30 0.91
N LEU A 107 -2.51 -21.90 1.80
CA LEU A 107 -3.30 -21.18 2.80
C LEU A 107 -2.46 -20.22 3.66
N ASN A 108 -1.32 -20.66 4.21
CA ASN A 108 -0.48 -19.82 5.06
C ASN A 108 0.08 -18.61 4.28
N LYS A 109 0.39 -18.76 2.99
CA LYS A 109 0.82 -17.65 2.14
C LYS A 109 -0.30 -16.64 1.88
N ILE A 110 -1.53 -17.11 1.69
CA ILE A 110 -2.70 -16.24 1.54
C ILE A 110 -2.96 -15.48 2.85
N LEU A 111 -2.94 -16.18 3.98
CA LEU A 111 -3.13 -15.58 5.30
C LEU A 111 -2.03 -14.55 5.61
N ASP A 112 -0.79 -14.81 5.20
CA ASP A 112 0.33 -13.86 5.32
C ASP A 112 0.14 -12.61 4.45
N VAL A 113 -0.30 -12.76 3.20
CA VAL A 113 -0.64 -11.61 2.34
C VAL A 113 -1.72 -10.75 2.99
N ILE A 114 -2.77 -11.37 3.51
CA ILE A 114 -3.82 -10.67 4.24
C ILE A 114 -3.22 -9.96 5.46
N ALA A 115 -2.54 -10.70 6.35
CA ALA A 115 -2.05 -10.17 7.61
C ALA A 115 -1.14 -8.94 7.42
N SER A 116 -0.13 -9.08 6.58
CA SER A 116 0.81 -8.00 6.23
C SER A 116 0.15 -6.80 5.54
N SER A 117 -0.95 -6.99 4.80
CA SER A 117 -1.67 -5.88 4.18
C SER A 117 -2.42 -5.02 5.21
N PHE A 118 -2.86 -5.62 6.32
CA PHE A 118 -3.59 -4.92 7.37
C PHE A 118 -2.69 -4.22 8.39
N GLN A 119 -1.50 -4.76 8.68
CA GLN A 119 -0.59 -4.21 9.69
C GLN A 119 -0.34 -2.69 9.56
N PRO A 120 0.01 -2.13 8.38
CA PRO A 120 0.28 -0.70 8.24
C PRO A 120 -0.95 0.19 8.43
N ILE A 121 -2.16 -0.37 8.27
CA ILE A 121 -3.42 0.40 8.28
C ILE A 121 -4.19 0.23 9.60
N LEU A 122 -3.66 -0.58 10.54
CA LEU A 122 -4.25 -0.81 11.85
C LEU A 122 -4.54 0.48 12.62
N PRO A 123 -3.62 1.48 12.71
CA PRO A 123 -3.90 2.68 13.48
C PRO A 123 -5.16 3.42 12.98
N ALA A 124 -5.34 3.50 11.66
CA ALA A 124 -6.49 4.17 11.05
C ALA A 124 -7.80 3.41 11.34
N ILE A 125 -7.79 2.08 11.20
CA ILE A 125 -8.97 1.25 11.43
C ILE A 125 -9.35 1.20 12.91
N ILE A 126 -8.36 1.12 13.81
CA ILE A 126 -8.59 1.14 15.26
C ILE A 126 -9.20 2.48 15.66
N GLY A 127 -8.65 3.60 15.18
CA GLY A 127 -9.20 4.93 15.45
C GLY A 127 -10.64 5.07 14.97
N ALA A 128 -10.91 4.67 13.72
CA ALA A 128 -12.25 4.70 13.14
C ALA A 128 -13.24 3.80 13.90
N GLY A 129 -12.82 2.58 14.26
CA GLY A 129 -13.64 1.63 15.04
C GLY A 129 -13.97 2.13 16.44
N MET A 130 -12.99 2.72 17.15
CA MET A 130 -13.24 3.35 18.45
C MET A 130 -14.22 4.51 18.33
N MET A 131 -14.11 5.33 17.28
CA MET A 131 -15.07 6.40 17.01
C MET A 131 -16.47 5.89 16.69
N LYS A 132 -16.62 4.76 15.96
CA LYS A 132 -17.92 4.10 15.77
C LYS A 132 -18.53 3.68 17.11
N GLY A 133 -17.73 3.10 18.02
CA GLY A 133 -18.17 2.72 19.36
C GLY A 133 -18.63 3.91 20.19
N ILE A 134 -17.85 5.01 20.19
CA ILE A 134 -18.23 6.26 20.88
C ILE A 134 -19.53 6.82 20.30
N LEU A 135 -19.65 6.89 18.97
CA LEU A 135 -20.85 7.37 18.30
C LEU A 135 -22.08 6.53 18.66
N ALA A 136 -21.95 5.21 18.73
CA ALA A 136 -23.02 4.32 19.16
C ALA A 136 -23.49 4.63 20.59
N ILE A 137 -22.57 4.86 21.53
CA ILE A 137 -22.91 5.26 22.92
C ILE A 137 -23.62 6.62 22.95
N LEU A 138 -23.14 7.59 22.19
CA LEU A 138 -23.77 8.92 22.08
C LEU A 138 -25.19 8.84 21.53
N MET A 139 -25.46 7.92 20.60
CA MET A 139 -26.81 7.70 20.08
C MET A 139 -27.72 7.01 21.10
N VAL A 140 -27.24 5.93 21.74
CA VAL A 140 -28.03 5.17 22.72
C VAL A 140 -28.35 6.02 23.96
N SER A 141 -27.44 6.90 24.37
CA SER A 141 -27.66 7.83 25.48
C SER A 141 -28.58 9.01 25.13
N GLY A 142 -28.98 9.16 23.86
CA GLY A 142 -29.81 10.28 23.39
C GLY A 142 -29.08 11.61 23.27
N LEU A 143 -27.76 11.65 23.46
CA LEU A 143 -26.95 12.87 23.34
C LEU A 143 -26.79 13.33 21.88
N VAL A 144 -26.86 12.40 20.94
CA VAL A 144 -26.76 12.67 19.50
C VAL A 144 -27.89 11.99 18.76
N SER A 145 -28.65 12.77 17.97
CA SER A 145 -29.68 12.25 17.06
C SER A 145 -29.07 11.89 15.71
N SER A 146 -29.51 10.80 15.10
CA SER A 146 -29.08 10.35 13.76
C SER A 146 -29.36 11.36 12.64
N ASN A 147 -30.30 12.29 12.84
CA ASN A 147 -30.62 13.34 11.87
C ASN A 147 -29.82 14.63 12.10
N SER A 148 -28.98 14.68 13.15
CA SER A 148 -28.20 15.88 13.46
C SER A 148 -26.96 16.01 12.59
N GLY A 149 -26.53 17.25 12.31
CA GLY A 149 -25.25 17.49 11.64
C GLY A 149 -24.05 16.95 12.44
N THR A 150 -24.14 16.95 13.78
CA THR A 150 -23.15 16.35 14.67
C THR A 150 -22.99 14.86 14.39
N TYR A 151 -24.10 14.11 14.28
CA TYR A 151 -24.04 12.71 13.89
C TYR A 151 -23.36 12.53 12.54
N GLN A 152 -23.74 13.32 11.54
CA GLN A 152 -23.18 13.18 10.18
C GLN A 152 -21.66 13.36 10.17
N ILE A 153 -21.13 14.39 10.86
CA ILE A 153 -19.68 14.63 10.94
C ILE A 153 -18.98 13.51 11.72
N LEU A 154 -19.51 13.12 12.89
CA LEU A 154 -18.91 12.04 13.68
C LEU A 154 -18.95 10.70 12.93
N ASN A 155 -20.02 10.45 12.18
CA ASN A 155 -20.14 9.27 11.34
C ASN A 155 -19.10 9.31 10.22
N ILE A 156 -18.90 10.44 9.53
CA ILE A 156 -17.84 10.58 8.52
C ILE A 156 -16.47 10.23 9.11
N VAL A 157 -16.14 10.75 10.30
CA VAL A 157 -14.87 10.43 10.99
C VAL A 157 -14.77 8.94 11.26
N ALA A 158 -15.83 8.36 11.83
CA ALA A 158 -15.90 6.96 12.22
C ALA A 158 -15.91 5.98 11.04
N ASP A 159 -16.41 6.41 9.87
CA ASP A 159 -16.66 5.54 8.71
C ASP A 159 -15.59 5.67 7.63
N SER A 160 -14.88 6.81 7.57
CA SER A 160 -13.91 7.12 6.51
C SER A 160 -12.87 6.03 6.26
N ALA A 161 -12.20 5.51 7.30
CA ALA A 161 -11.18 4.48 7.14
C ALA A 161 -11.75 3.15 6.62
N PHE A 162 -12.99 2.82 6.99
CA PHE A 162 -13.67 1.63 6.50
C PHE A 162 -14.16 1.83 5.06
N TYR A 163 -14.77 2.96 4.76
CA TYR A 163 -15.26 3.28 3.43
C TYR A 163 -14.12 3.27 2.39
N PHE A 164 -13.00 3.91 2.72
CA PHE A 164 -11.79 3.98 1.87
C PHE A 164 -10.80 2.84 2.14
N LEU A 165 -11.23 1.74 2.74
CA LEU A 165 -10.38 0.57 2.97
C LEU A 165 -9.67 0.06 1.70
N PRO A 166 -10.30 0.07 0.50
CA PRO A 166 -9.59 -0.25 -0.73
C PRO A 166 -8.35 0.60 -0.96
N PHE A 167 -8.39 1.90 -0.69
CA PHE A 167 -7.24 2.80 -0.85
C PHE A 167 -6.12 2.49 0.14
N LEU A 168 -6.49 2.24 1.40
CA LEU A 168 -5.52 1.92 2.46
C LEU A 168 -4.79 0.61 2.15
N LEU A 169 -5.53 -0.43 1.77
CA LEU A 169 -4.97 -1.72 1.36
C LEU A 169 -4.17 -1.60 0.06
N ALA A 170 -4.55 -0.69 -0.83
CA ALA A 170 -3.84 -0.54 -2.08
C ALA A 170 -2.37 -0.19 -1.88
N VAL A 171 -2.07 0.66 -0.90
CA VAL A 171 -0.71 1.05 -0.55
C VAL A 171 0.08 -0.14 0.02
N SER A 172 -0.46 -0.81 1.04
CA SER A 172 0.24 -1.90 1.74
C SER A 172 0.47 -3.12 0.85
N VAL A 173 -0.51 -3.49 0.03
CA VAL A 173 -0.39 -4.62 -0.91
C VAL A 173 0.57 -4.28 -2.04
N SER A 174 0.55 -3.05 -2.56
CA SER A 174 1.48 -2.63 -3.63
C SER A 174 2.93 -2.74 -3.16
N ARG A 175 3.22 -2.30 -1.93
CA ARG A 175 4.54 -2.48 -1.29
C ARG A 175 4.94 -3.96 -1.22
N LYS A 176 4.04 -4.82 -0.74
CA LYS A 176 4.32 -6.27 -0.61
C LYS A 176 4.65 -6.94 -1.95
N PHE A 177 4.06 -6.48 -3.04
CA PHE A 177 4.25 -7.06 -4.37
C PHE A 177 5.27 -6.34 -5.26
N ASP A 178 5.96 -5.32 -4.72
CA ASP A 178 6.93 -4.47 -5.42
C ASP A 178 6.31 -3.79 -6.66
N VAL A 179 5.16 -3.16 -6.44
CA VAL A 179 4.44 -2.30 -7.39
C VAL A 179 4.39 -0.90 -6.82
N ASN A 180 4.51 0.11 -7.69
CA ASN A 180 4.38 1.50 -7.29
C ASN A 180 2.99 1.75 -6.64
N GLU A 181 2.98 2.31 -5.43
CA GLU A 181 1.76 2.47 -4.63
C GLU A 181 0.75 3.40 -5.27
N TYR A 182 1.20 4.40 -6.03
CA TYR A 182 0.28 5.28 -6.76
C TYR A 182 -0.48 4.53 -7.86
N LEU A 183 0.12 3.52 -8.51
CA LEU A 183 -0.63 2.67 -9.45
C LEU A 183 -1.69 1.84 -8.73
N GLY A 184 -1.38 1.32 -7.52
CA GLY A 184 -2.36 0.67 -6.66
C GLY A 184 -3.50 1.61 -6.27
N ILE A 185 -3.19 2.84 -5.88
CA ILE A 185 -4.18 3.88 -5.55
C ILE A 185 -5.07 4.19 -6.77
N VAL A 186 -4.51 4.27 -7.98
CA VAL A 186 -5.31 4.44 -9.21
C VAL A 186 -6.27 3.26 -9.42
N LEU A 187 -5.84 2.03 -9.13
CA LEU A 187 -6.74 0.87 -9.20
C LEU A 187 -7.88 0.96 -8.16
N ALA A 188 -7.58 1.35 -6.91
CA ALA A 188 -8.62 1.60 -5.91
C ALA A 188 -9.59 2.71 -6.35
N GLY A 189 -9.06 3.78 -6.94
CA GLY A 189 -9.85 4.85 -7.53
C GLY A 189 -10.74 4.39 -8.68
N ALA A 190 -10.28 3.44 -9.51
CA ALA A 190 -11.10 2.85 -10.57
C ALA A 190 -12.24 1.98 -10.00
N LEU A 191 -11.97 1.19 -8.95
CA LEU A 191 -12.98 0.38 -8.26
C LEU A 191 -14.05 1.23 -7.57
N MET A 192 -13.67 2.41 -7.08
CA MET A 192 -14.57 3.34 -6.37
C MET A 192 -14.92 4.58 -7.20
N TYR A 193 -14.77 4.52 -8.52
CA TYR A 193 -15.06 5.67 -9.38
C TYR A 193 -16.56 6.02 -9.32
N PRO A 194 -16.98 7.31 -9.35
CA PRO A 194 -18.38 7.68 -9.23
C PRO A 194 -19.32 6.95 -10.20
N THR A 195 -18.92 6.79 -11.46
CA THR A 195 -19.71 6.02 -12.45
C THR A 195 -19.93 4.57 -12.02
N ILE A 196 -18.94 3.96 -11.36
CA ILE A 196 -19.06 2.59 -10.83
C ILE A 196 -20.04 2.57 -9.65
N ILE A 197 -19.88 3.49 -8.71
CA ILE A 197 -20.73 3.60 -7.52
C ILE A 197 -22.19 3.90 -7.89
N ASP A 198 -22.43 4.80 -8.84
CA ASP A 198 -23.77 5.22 -9.24
C ASP A 198 -24.51 4.10 -9.99
N VAL A 199 -23.81 3.34 -10.84
CA VAL A 199 -24.37 2.15 -11.47
C VAL A 199 -24.75 1.09 -10.44
N ALA A 200 -23.95 0.91 -9.39
CA ALA A 200 -24.27 -0.01 -8.30
C ALA A 200 -25.49 0.40 -7.47
N LYS A 201 -25.77 1.71 -7.33
CA LYS A 201 -26.93 2.25 -6.60
C LYS A 201 -28.26 2.11 -7.35
N GLY A 202 -28.22 2.04 -8.69
CA GLY A 202 -29.40 2.16 -9.56
C GLY A 202 -30.39 0.99 -9.59
N GLY A 203 -30.21 -0.06 -8.77
CA GLY A 203 -31.19 -1.16 -8.57
C GLY A 203 -31.45 -2.11 -9.74
N ALA A 204 -31.12 -1.71 -10.98
CA ALA A 204 -31.11 -2.55 -12.17
C ALA A 204 -29.84 -2.23 -12.98
N ALA A 205 -28.70 -2.75 -12.52
CA ALA A 205 -27.39 -2.49 -13.11
C ALA A 205 -27.35 -2.98 -14.56
N LYS A 206 -27.57 -2.07 -15.52
CA LYS A 206 -27.15 -2.34 -16.90
C LYS A 206 -25.63 -2.49 -16.86
N PRO A 207 -25.08 -3.62 -17.34
CA PRO A 207 -23.64 -3.80 -17.35
C PRO A 207 -23.00 -2.69 -18.17
N ILE A 208 -21.86 -2.19 -17.68
CA ILE A 208 -21.01 -1.32 -18.49
C ILE A 208 -20.29 -2.23 -19.48
N TYR A 209 -20.31 -1.90 -20.77
CA TYR A 209 -19.61 -2.70 -21.76
C TYR A 209 -18.22 -2.12 -22.02
N PHE A 210 -17.21 -2.98 -21.94
CA PHE A 210 -15.86 -2.68 -22.42
C PHE A 210 -15.53 -3.67 -23.53
N LEU A 211 -15.36 -3.20 -24.77
CA LEU A 211 -15.11 -4.05 -25.94
C LEU A 211 -16.12 -5.21 -26.08
N SER A 212 -17.41 -4.93 -25.84
CA SER A 212 -18.51 -5.92 -25.82
C SER A 212 -18.47 -6.93 -24.66
N ILE A 213 -17.52 -6.82 -23.73
CA ILE A 213 -17.49 -7.60 -22.49
C ILE A 213 -18.36 -6.89 -21.45
N PRO A 214 -19.39 -7.55 -20.88
CA PRO A 214 -20.21 -6.96 -19.83
C PRO A 214 -19.41 -6.92 -18.52
N ILE A 215 -19.19 -5.73 -18.00
CA ILE A 215 -18.62 -5.49 -16.68
C ILE A 215 -19.79 -5.37 -15.70
N HIS A 216 -19.85 -6.32 -14.77
CA HIS A 216 -20.80 -6.30 -13.66
C HIS A 216 -20.24 -5.39 -12.58
N VAL A 217 -20.96 -4.31 -12.33
CA VAL A 217 -20.52 -3.26 -11.44
C VAL A 217 -21.30 -3.36 -10.14
N VAL A 218 -20.58 -3.56 -9.05
CA VAL A 218 -21.12 -3.50 -7.68
C VAL A 218 -20.40 -2.40 -6.91
N ASN A 219 -20.93 -2.05 -5.74
CA ASN A 219 -20.27 -1.10 -4.87
C ASN A 219 -19.10 -1.80 -4.17
N TYR A 220 -17.87 -1.41 -4.52
CA TYR A 220 -16.65 -1.96 -3.95
C TYR A 220 -16.12 -1.16 -2.74
N SER A 221 -16.87 -0.16 -2.24
CA SER A 221 -16.55 0.52 -0.99
C SER A 221 -16.43 -0.48 0.16
N ALA A 222 -15.49 -0.25 1.07
CA ALA A 222 -15.15 -1.16 2.17
C ALA A 222 -14.76 -2.60 1.77
N SER A 223 -14.58 -2.90 0.48
CA SER A 223 -14.20 -4.25 0.03
C SER A 223 -12.71 -4.51 0.20
N VAL A 224 -12.38 -5.74 0.63
CA VAL A 224 -10.99 -6.15 0.88
C VAL A 224 -10.44 -7.00 -0.28
N PHE A 225 -11.17 -8.04 -0.67
CA PHE A 225 -10.67 -9.00 -1.66
C PHE A 225 -10.46 -8.42 -3.07
N PRO A 226 -11.37 -7.60 -3.63
CA PRO A 226 -11.20 -7.04 -4.97
C PRO A 226 -9.87 -6.31 -5.15
N ILE A 227 -9.47 -5.47 -4.18
CA ILE A 227 -8.25 -4.69 -4.28
C ILE A 227 -6.98 -5.54 -4.07
N ILE A 228 -6.99 -6.47 -3.10
CA ILE A 228 -5.83 -7.35 -2.85
C ILE A 228 -5.56 -8.19 -4.09
N LEU A 229 -6.57 -8.87 -4.61
CA LEU A 229 -6.45 -9.69 -5.82
C LEU A 229 -6.08 -8.87 -7.04
N GLY A 230 -6.65 -7.67 -7.17
CA GLY A 230 -6.37 -6.74 -8.26
C GLY A 230 -4.91 -6.31 -8.31
N ILE A 231 -4.30 -6.00 -7.16
CA ILE A 231 -2.88 -5.61 -7.09
C ILE A 231 -1.95 -6.79 -7.32
N ILE A 232 -2.29 -7.98 -6.84
CA ILE A 232 -1.54 -9.20 -7.15
C ILE A 232 -1.46 -9.39 -8.67
N ILE A 233 -2.60 -9.26 -9.36
CA ILE A 233 -2.65 -9.35 -10.82
C ILE A 233 -1.90 -8.20 -11.48
N MET A 234 -2.05 -6.97 -10.97
CA MET A 234 -1.29 -5.81 -11.43
C MET A 234 0.21 -6.07 -11.35
N ALA A 235 0.71 -6.69 -10.29
CA ALA A 235 2.12 -6.98 -10.11
C ALA A 235 2.67 -7.93 -11.17
N TYR A 236 1.91 -8.96 -11.53
CA TYR A 236 2.29 -9.87 -12.62
C TYR A 236 2.27 -9.17 -13.98
N ILE A 237 1.23 -8.37 -14.25
CA ILE A 237 1.10 -7.60 -15.50
C ILE A 237 2.23 -6.58 -15.62
N TYR A 238 2.47 -5.78 -14.58
CA TYR A 238 3.51 -4.77 -14.54
C TYR A 238 4.89 -5.37 -14.84
N LYS A 239 5.24 -6.48 -14.18
CA LYS A 239 6.52 -7.18 -14.41
C LYS A 239 6.63 -7.75 -15.82
N ALA A 240 5.53 -8.20 -16.42
CA ALA A 240 5.51 -8.68 -17.79
C ALA A 240 5.70 -7.52 -18.79
N ILE A 241 4.95 -6.43 -18.64
CA ILE A 241 5.05 -5.25 -19.50
C ILE A 241 6.42 -4.59 -19.37
N ASP A 242 6.94 -4.43 -18.15
CA ASP A 242 8.25 -3.80 -17.94
C ASP A 242 9.39 -4.57 -18.62
N ARG A 243 9.28 -5.90 -18.76
CA ARG A 243 10.26 -6.71 -19.49
C ARG A 243 10.19 -6.52 -21.01
N LEU A 244 9.01 -6.17 -21.55
CA LEU A 244 8.80 -6.01 -22.98
C LEU A 244 9.16 -4.61 -23.48
N ILE A 245 9.04 -3.58 -22.64
CA ILE A 245 9.22 -2.18 -23.05
C ILE A 245 10.71 -1.77 -23.04
N PRO A 246 11.22 -1.13 -24.13
CA PRO A 246 12.59 -0.60 -24.17
C PRO A 246 12.86 0.47 -23.09
N LYS A 247 14.08 0.49 -22.54
CA LYS A 247 14.47 1.36 -21.40
C LYS A 247 14.01 2.84 -21.52
N PRO A 248 14.17 3.53 -22.68
CA PRO A 248 13.78 4.94 -22.79
C PRO A 248 12.27 5.18 -22.66
N LEU A 249 11.46 4.17 -22.95
CA LEU A 249 10.00 4.28 -22.99
C LEU A 249 9.31 3.77 -21.72
N LYS A 250 10.05 3.06 -20.84
CA LYS A 250 9.51 2.43 -19.63
C LYS A 250 8.77 3.40 -18.72
N LEU A 251 9.31 4.61 -18.55
CA LEU A 251 8.73 5.64 -17.68
C LEU A 251 7.27 5.98 -18.06
N VAL A 252 6.95 5.94 -19.34
CA VAL A 252 5.64 6.34 -19.87
C VAL A 252 4.79 5.13 -20.22
N LEU A 253 5.34 4.19 -21.00
CA LEU A 253 4.57 3.08 -21.54
C LEU A 253 4.28 1.98 -20.53
N THR A 254 5.23 1.64 -19.64
CA THR A 254 5.01 0.58 -18.65
C THR A 254 3.79 0.88 -17.76
N PRO A 255 3.68 2.03 -17.06
CA PRO A 255 2.52 2.32 -16.25
C PRO A 255 1.24 2.48 -17.08
N THR A 256 1.31 3.13 -18.25
CA THR A 256 0.14 3.33 -19.12
C THR A 256 -0.49 2.01 -19.56
N ILE A 257 0.33 1.10 -20.11
CA ILE A 257 -0.14 -0.20 -20.60
C ILE A 257 -0.59 -1.07 -19.42
N THR A 258 0.12 -1.01 -18.28
CA THR A 258 -0.28 -1.74 -17.07
C THR A 258 -1.67 -1.33 -16.62
N LEU A 259 -1.97 -0.03 -16.51
CA LEU A 259 -3.29 0.44 -16.11
C LEU A 259 -4.37 0.10 -17.14
N LEU A 260 -4.07 0.29 -18.43
CA LEU A 260 -4.98 0.01 -19.54
C LEU A 260 -5.42 -1.46 -19.57
N ILE A 261 -4.54 -2.39 -19.20
CA ILE A 261 -4.86 -3.82 -19.15
C ILE A 261 -5.47 -4.19 -17.80
N THR A 262 -4.86 -3.74 -16.70
CA THR A 262 -5.22 -4.19 -15.35
C THR A 262 -6.61 -3.72 -14.96
N ILE A 263 -6.96 -2.45 -15.18
CA ILE A 263 -8.25 -1.91 -14.71
C ILE A 263 -9.44 -2.63 -15.35
N PRO A 264 -9.54 -2.76 -16.69
CA PRO A 264 -10.64 -3.49 -17.30
C PRO A 264 -10.68 -4.97 -16.91
N LEU A 265 -9.51 -5.63 -16.84
CA LEU A 265 -9.41 -7.03 -16.41
C LEU A 265 -9.92 -7.21 -14.98
N VAL A 266 -9.51 -6.32 -14.07
CA VAL A 266 -9.92 -6.38 -12.67
C VAL A 266 -11.42 -6.14 -12.56
N LEU A 267 -11.95 -5.09 -13.20
CA LEU A 267 -13.39 -4.79 -13.15
C LEU A 267 -14.24 -5.91 -13.76
N ALA A 268 -13.82 -6.50 -14.88
CA ALA A 268 -14.60 -7.52 -15.58
C ALA A 268 -14.64 -8.87 -14.85
N PHE A 269 -13.54 -9.26 -14.19
CA PHE A 269 -13.39 -10.61 -13.65
C PHE A 269 -13.00 -10.63 -12.17
N VAL A 270 -11.92 -9.95 -11.81
CA VAL A 270 -11.28 -10.10 -10.50
C VAL A 270 -12.12 -9.50 -9.38
N ALA A 271 -12.69 -8.31 -9.61
CA ALA A 271 -13.48 -7.61 -8.64
C ALA A 271 -14.82 -8.33 -8.37
N PRO A 272 -15.57 -8.83 -9.36
CA PRO A 272 -16.70 -9.73 -9.13
C PRO A 272 -16.34 -11.00 -8.35
N ILE A 273 -15.20 -11.63 -8.65
CA ILE A 273 -14.71 -12.80 -7.90
C ILE A 273 -14.41 -12.40 -6.44
N GLY A 274 -13.75 -11.27 -6.22
CA GLY A 274 -13.46 -10.77 -4.89
C GLY A 274 -14.72 -10.44 -4.08
N ASP A 275 -15.72 -9.81 -4.70
CA ASP A 275 -17.03 -9.54 -4.10
C ASP A 275 -17.76 -10.84 -3.73
N PHE A 276 -17.75 -11.83 -4.63
CA PHE A 276 -18.32 -13.15 -4.36
C PHE A 276 -17.65 -13.83 -3.17
N LEU A 277 -16.31 -13.81 -3.09
CA LEU A 277 -15.56 -14.35 -1.95
C LEU A 277 -15.94 -13.64 -0.64
N GLY A 278 -16.06 -12.30 -0.69
CA GLY A 278 -16.49 -11.49 0.46
C GLY A 278 -17.89 -11.85 0.95
N LYS A 279 -18.85 -12.00 0.03
CA LYS A 279 -20.24 -12.37 0.36
C LYS A 279 -20.35 -13.77 0.97
N TYR A 280 -19.67 -14.76 0.40
CA TYR A 280 -19.71 -16.14 0.95
C TYR A 280 -19.05 -16.24 2.31
N LEU A 281 -17.97 -15.48 2.51
CA LEU A 281 -17.34 -15.36 3.81
C LEU A 281 -18.30 -14.73 4.82
N ALA A 282 -18.97 -13.62 4.47
CA ALA A 282 -19.97 -12.98 5.33
C ALA A 282 -21.12 -13.93 5.70
N ILE A 283 -21.63 -14.71 4.74
CA ILE A 283 -22.64 -15.75 5.00
C ILE A 283 -22.15 -16.77 6.02
N GLY A 284 -20.91 -17.28 5.87
CA GLY A 284 -20.34 -18.25 6.80
C GLY A 284 -20.17 -17.69 8.22
N VAL A 285 -19.80 -16.42 8.33
CA VAL A 285 -19.66 -15.73 9.62
C VAL A 285 -21.02 -15.49 10.27
N ASN A 286 -21.99 -14.99 9.51
CA ASN A 286 -23.34 -14.77 10.00
C ASN A 286 -23.97 -16.09 10.45
N TRP A 287 -23.79 -17.17 9.70
CA TRP A 287 -24.23 -18.51 10.11
C TRP A 287 -23.60 -18.93 11.45
N LEU A 288 -22.30 -18.68 11.65
CA LEU A 288 -21.62 -18.98 12.91
C LEU A 288 -22.23 -18.17 14.07
N PHE A 289 -22.45 -16.87 13.89
CA PHE A 289 -23.05 -16.03 14.93
C PHE A 289 -24.52 -16.35 15.21
N GLU A 290 -25.31 -16.70 14.19
CA GLU A 290 -26.71 -17.09 14.35
C GLU A 290 -26.86 -18.43 15.09
N ASN A 291 -25.99 -19.41 14.79
CA ASN A 291 -26.12 -20.76 15.34
C ASN A 291 -25.38 -20.95 16.67
N ALA A 292 -24.24 -20.28 16.86
CA ALA A 292 -23.45 -20.39 18.08
C ALA A 292 -23.64 -19.19 19.03
N GLY A 293 -24.23 -18.07 18.59
CA GLY A 293 -24.66 -16.96 19.45
C GLY A 293 -23.58 -16.49 20.43
N LEU A 294 -23.92 -16.45 21.72
CA LEU A 294 -23.01 -16.10 22.81
C LEU A 294 -21.76 -16.99 22.84
N LEU A 295 -21.89 -18.27 22.44
CA LEU A 295 -20.79 -19.24 22.41
C LEU A 295 -19.75 -18.88 21.34
N ALA A 296 -20.17 -18.37 20.16
CA ALA A 296 -19.25 -17.89 19.13
C ALA A 296 -18.40 -16.72 19.64
N GLY A 297 -19.04 -15.75 20.31
CA GLY A 297 -18.36 -14.62 20.94
C GLY A 297 -17.41 -15.05 22.05
N LEU A 298 -17.82 -16.01 22.88
CA LEU A 298 -17.01 -16.56 23.98
C LEU A 298 -15.80 -17.34 23.44
N LEU A 299 -15.98 -18.18 22.42
CA LEU A 299 -14.92 -18.94 21.78
C LEU A 299 -13.94 -18.01 21.05
N LEU A 300 -14.45 -17.04 20.29
CA LEU A 300 -13.59 -16.02 19.68
C LEU A 300 -12.79 -15.28 20.76
N GLY A 301 -13.44 -14.78 21.81
CA GLY A 301 -12.76 -14.12 22.92
C GLY A 301 -11.72 -15.00 23.63
N LEU A 302 -12.03 -16.27 23.87
CA LEU A 302 -11.16 -17.24 24.55
C LEU A 302 -9.94 -17.62 23.71
N PHE A 303 -10.13 -17.83 22.40
CA PHE A 303 -9.07 -18.23 21.49
C PHE A 303 -8.30 -17.05 20.88
N ASN A 304 -8.84 -15.83 20.92
CA ASN A 304 -8.19 -14.64 20.37
C ASN A 304 -6.76 -14.43 20.89
N PRO A 305 -6.44 -14.57 22.20
CA PRO A 305 -5.07 -14.43 22.69
C PRO A 305 -4.10 -15.45 22.08
N PHE A 306 -4.55 -16.69 21.86
CA PHE A 306 -3.74 -17.73 21.20
C PHE A 306 -3.53 -17.42 19.72
N ILE A 307 -4.58 -16.93 19.05
CA ILE A 307 -4.52 -16.51 17.66
C ILE A 307 -3.59 -15.29 17.50
N ILE A 308 -3.62 -14.34 18.44
CA ILE A 308 -2.73 -13.19 18.52
C ILE A 308 -1.27 -13.64 18.66
N MET A 309 -1.01 -14.60 19.55
CA MET A 309 0.32 -15.16 19.77
C MET A 309 0.90 -15.83 18.51
N THR A 310 0.05 -16.36 17.63
CA THR A 310 0.45 -16.96 16.35
C THR A 310 0.51 -15.95 15.18
N GLY A 311 0.15 -14.68 15.40
CA GLY A 311 0.06 -13.66 14.34
C GLY A 311 -1.10 -13.84 13.36
N MET A 312 -1.86 -14.94 13.46
CA MET A 312 -2.98 -15.26 12.58
C MET A 312 -4.21 -14.38 12.82
N HIS A 313 -4.24 -13.59 13.90
CA HIS A 313 -5.38 -12.70 14.21
C HIS A 313 -5.56 -11.67 13.11
N TYR A 314 -4.46 -11.19 12.51
CA TYR A 314 -4.49 -10.28 11.37
C TYR A 314 -5.21 -10.87 10.15
N SER A 315 -5.20 -12.19 9.98
CA SER A 315 -5.91 -12.86 8.88
C SER A 315 -7.43 -12.89 9.06
N LEU A 316 -7.91 -12.67 10.28
CA LEU A 316 -9.34 -12.60 10.61
C LEU A 316 -9.92 -11.19 10.42
N PHE A 317 -9.09 -10.15 10.29
CA PHE A 317 -9.56 -8.77 10.14
C PHE A 317 -10.44 -8.53 8.91
N PRO A 318 -10.12 -9.05 7.70
CA PRO A 318 -11.04 -8.95 6.57
C PRO A 318 -12.41 -9.53 6.88
N ILE A 319 -12.42 -10.67 7.59
CA ILE A 319 -13.64 -11.39 7.98
C ILE A 319 -14.48 -10.51 8.89
N ILE A 320 -13.85 -9.93 9.90
CA ILE A 320 -14.50 -9.08 10.90
C ILE A 320 -15.01 -7.79 10.25
N ILE A 321 -14.17 -7.09 9.48
CA ILE A 321 -14.49 -5.79 8.89
C ILE A 321 -15.56 -5.90 7.81
N GLN A 322 -15.57 -6.97 7.00
CA GLN A 322 -16.60 -7.19 5.99
C GLN A 322 -18.01 -7.30 6.61
N ASN A 323 -18.13 -7.66 7.90
CA ASN A 323 -19.39 -7.72 8.62
C ASN A 323 -19.74 -6.43 9.38
N PHE A 324 -18.82 -5.46 9.44
CA PHE A 324 -19.04 -4.14 10.05
C PHE A 324 -19.40 -3.04 9.03
N GLY A 325 -19.42 -3.39 7.74
CA GLY A 325 -19.87 -2.54 6.63
C GLY A 325 -21.36 -2.68 6.35
#